data_AF-A0A1W1GXA5-F1
#
_entry.id   AF-A0A1W1GXA5-F1
#
_cell.length_a   1.000
_cell.length_b   1.000
_cell.length_c   1.000
_cell.angle_alpha   90.00
_cell.angle_beta   90.00
_cell.angle_gamma   90.00
#
_symmetry.space_group_name_H-M   'P 1'
#
loop_
_entity.id
_entity.type
_entity.pdbx_description
1 polymer ?
#
loop_
_entity_poly.entity_id
_entity_poly.type
_entity_poly.pdbx_seq_one_letter_code
_entity_poly.pdbx_strand_id
1 'polypeptide(L)'
;MNPPTRPRFARLCWSLVALAWLAVIAALINAGFTPDYWMLRHFEGATLPYPTGAVIQFAVLAGAELVVTVLIVRPWKPGRLWLRLLIALALLLAWSFPWLAAALHQAPVQGMHLLWLLLLDVGLLLALCVVSLASAWRALTGKQTRRAHP
;
A
#
# COMPACT_ATOMS: atom_id res chain seq x y z
N MET A 1 -14.43 33.29 5.77
CA MET A 1 -14.39 32.25 4.70
C MET A 1 -12.93 31.96 4.39
N ASN A 2 -12.36 30.88 4.93
CA ASN A 2 -11.03 30.35 4.59
C ASN A 2 -10.93 28.92 5.17
N PRO A 3 -10.66 27.87 4.38
CA PRO A 3 -10.43 26.54 4.93
C PRO A 3 -8.93 26.33 5.26
N PRO A 4 -8.53 26.19 6.54
CA PRO A 4 -7.16 25.84 6.92
C PRO A 4 -6.88 24.31 6.85
N THR A 5 -7.61 23.55 6.03
CA THR A 5 -7.66 22.08 6.12
C THR A 5 -6.59 21.32 5.32
N ARG A 6 -5.91 21.97 4.36
CA ARG A 6 -4.94 21.31 3.47
C ARG A 6 -3.65 20.79 4.16
N PRO A 7 -2.98 21.53 5.08
CA PRO A 7 -1.67 21.09 5.61
C PRO A 7 -1.78 20.02 6.70
N ARG A 8 -2.92 19.92 7.40
CA ARG A 8 -3.12 18.87 8.42
C ARG A 8 -3.37 17.51 7.78
N PHE A 9 -4.24 17.48 6.77
CA PHE A 9 -4.48 16.26 5.97
C PHE A 9 -3.18 15.80 5.29
N ALA A 10 -2.38 16.77 4.80
CA ALA A 10 -1.06 16.49 4.26
C ALA A 10 -0.16 15.73 5.21
N ARG A 11 0.00 16.29 6.41
CA ARG A 11 0.85 15.70 7.44
C ARG A 11 0.35 14.33 7.85
N LEU A 12 -0.96 14.17 8.04
CA LEU A 12 -1.55 12.86 8.35
C LEU A 12 -1.25 11.81 7.27
N CYS A 13 -1.41 12.15 5.99
CA CYS A 13 -1.05 11.24 4.89
C CYS A 13 0.43 10.88 4.91
N TRP A 14 1.33 11.86 5.10
CA TRP A 14 2.77 11.60 5.19
C TRP A 14 3.16 10.78 6.42
N SER A 15 2.50 11.00 7.56
CA SER A 15 2.70 10.19 8.78
C SER A 15 2.25 8.75 8.58
N LEU A 16 1.09 8.52 7.92
CA LEU A 16 0.63 7.18 7.59
C LEU A 16 1.57 6.48 6.61
N VAL A 17 2.08 7.20 5.60
CA VAL A 17 3.10 6.69 4.66
C VAL A 17 4.38 6.30 5.40
N ALA A 18 4.88 7.15 6.29
CA ALA A 18 6.08 6.88 7.07
C ALA A 18 5.88 5.69 8.03
N LEU A 19 4.72 5.60 8.68
CA LEU A 19 4.37 4.47 9.55
C LEU A 19 4.24 3.16 8.76
N ALA A 20 3.61 3.19 7.59
CA ALA A 20 3.52 2.03 6.71
C ALA A 20 4.92 1.57 6.28
N TRP A 21 5.79 2.51 5.91
CA TRP A 21 7.17 2.19 5.53
C TRP A 21 7.98 1.59 6.68
N LEU A 22 7.87 2.15 7.89
CA LEU A 22 8.52 1.60 9.09
C LEU A 22 7.98 0.20 9.42
N ALA A 23 6.67 -0.01 9.31
CA ALA A 23 6.06 -1.32 9.53
C ALA A 23 6.58 -2.37 8.54
N VAL A 24 6.74 -2.01 7.27
CA VAL A 24 7.32 -2.89 6.25
C VAL A 24 8.77 -3.23 6.56
N ILE A 25 9.59 -2.26 6.95
CA ILE A 25 10.97 -2.52 7.32
C ILE A 25 11.04 -3.48 8.50
N ALA A 26 10.25 -3.24 9.55
CA ALA A 26 10.19 -4.14 10.71
C ALA A 26 9.75 -5.56 10.31
N ALA A 27 8.75 -5.65 9.43
CA ALA A 27 8.22 -6.91 8.92
C ALA A 27 9.25 -7.66 8.06
N LEU A 28 9.97 -6.97 7.17
CA LEU A 28 11.07 -7.54 6.36
C LEU A 28 12.23 -7.98 7.23
N ILE A 29 12.59 -7.20 8.26
CA ILE A 29 13.64 -7.57 9.21
C ILE A 29 13.26 -8.86 9.93
N ASN A 30 12.02 -8.93 10.45
CA ASN A 30 11.48 -10.11 11.11
C ASN A 30 11.41 -11.33 10.17
N ALA A 31 11.00 -11.12 8.92
CA ALA A 31 10.98 -12.17 7.90
C ALA A 31 12.39 -12.67 7.53
N GLY A 32 13.40 -11.83 7.64
CA GLY A 32 14.81 -12.24 7.50
C GLY A 32 15.31 -13.14 8.63
N PHE A 33 14.66 -13.10 9.80
CA PHE A 33 14.95 -14.00 10.92
C PHE A 33 14.16 -15.31 10.86
N THR A 34 13.07 -15.37 10.09
CA THR A 34 12.35 -16.63 9.88
C THR A 34 13.14 -17.52 8.92
N PRO A 35 13.61 -18.70 9.36
CA PRO A 35 14.45 -19.54 8.54
C PRO A 35 13.62 -20.14 7.39
N ASP A 36 14.22 -20.13 6.21
CA ASP A 36 13.60 -20.62 4.99
C ASP A 36 13.44 -22.14 5.07
N TYR A 37 12.20 -22.67 5.01
CA TYR A 37 11.93 -24.10 5.15
C TYR A 37 12.70 -24.95 4.13
N TRP A 38 12.94 -24.40 2.94
CA TRP A 38 13.72 -25.05 1.89
C TRP A 38 15.24 -24.94 2.08
N MET A 39 15.74 -23.87 2.71
CA MET A 39 17.16 -23.75 3.05
C MET A 39 17.54 -24.62 4.26
N LEU A 40 16.63 -24.79 5.22
CA LEU A 40 16.78 -25.70 6.36
C LEU A 40 17.08 -27.14 5.93
N ARG A 41 16.51 -27.61 4.80
CA ARG A 41 16.80 -28.95 4.25
C ARG A 41 18.17 -29.07 3.57
N HIS A 42 18.77 -27.97 3.14
CA HIS A 42 20.06 -27.98 2.45
C HIS A 42 21.25 -27.80 3.38
N PHE A 43 21.03 -27.25 4.59
CA PHE A 43 22.07 -26.95 5.56
C PHE A 43 21.79 -27.66 6.89
N GLU A 44 21.94 -28.98 6.91
CA GLU A 44 22.05 -29.74 8.16
C GLU A 44 23.37 -29.36 8.86
N GLY A 45 23.36 -28.32 9.70
CA GLY A 45 24.43 -28.05 10.67
C GLY A 45 25.22 -26.75 10.53
N ALA A 46 24.88 -25.84 9.60
CA ALA A 46 25.55 -24.54 9.45
C ALA A 46 24.64 -23.36 9.81
N THR A 47 25.17 -22.34 10.49
CA THR A 47 24.48 -21.07 10.73
C THR A 47 24.33 -20.31 9.42
N LEU A 48 23.08 -20.10 8.99
CA LEU A 48 22.81 -19.34 7.77
C LEU A 48 23.17 -17.85 7.97
N PRO A 49 23.90 -17.24 7.03
CA PRO A 49 24.12 -15.81 7.04
C PRO A 49 22.78 -15.08 6.83
N TYR A 50 22.54 -14.04 7.62
CA TYR A 50 21.32 -13.25 7.52
C TYR A 50 21.16 -12.65 6.12
N PRO A 51 19.97 -12.75 5.49
CA PRO A 51 19.73 -12.33 4.11
C PRO A 51 19.63 -10.79 3.96
N THR A 52 20.70 -10.08 4.34
CA THR A 52 20.80 -8.61 4.27
C THR A 52 20.48 -8.07 2.87
N GLY A 53 21.01 -8.72 1.82
CA GLY A 53 20.79 -8.30 0.44
C GLY A 53 19.31 -8.30 0.02
N ALA A 54 18.57 -9.35 0.38
CA ALA A 54 17.14 -9.44 0.09
C ALA A 54 16.35 -8.38 0.88
N VAL A 55 16.64 -8.22 2.17
CA VAL A 55 15.97 -7.21 3.02
C VAL A 55 16.15 -5.80 2.47
N ILE A 56 17.37 -5.44 2.05
CA ILE A 56 17.65 -4.12 1.46
C ILE A 56 16.91 -3.95 0.14
N GLN A 57 16.96 -4.94 -0.76
CA GLN A 57 16.28 -4.88 -2.05
C GLN A 57 14.77 -4.67 -1.90
N PHE A 58 14.12 -5.46 -1.03
CA PHE A 58 12.68 -5.34 -0.79
C PHE A 58 12.30 -4.08 -0.02
N ALA A 59 13.16 -3.56 0.86
CA ALA A 59 12.92 -2.28 1.52
C ALA A 59 12.97 -1.10 0.53
N VAL A 60 13.91 -1.13 -0.42
CA VAL A 60 14.00 -0.14 -1.51
C VAL A 60 12.80 -0.26 -2.44
N LEU A 61 12.42 -1.49 -2.82
CA LEU A 61 11.28 -1.75 -3.69
C LEU A 61 9.96 -1.25 -3.06
N ALA A 62 9.72 -1.59 -1.78
CA ALA A 62 8.54 -1.12 -1.05
C ALA A 62 8.50 0.41 -0.90
N GLY A 63 9.66 1.04 -0.68
CA GLY A 63 9.78 2.50 -0.68
C GLY A 63 9.41 3.11 -2.03
N ALA A 64 9.90 2.53 -3.12
CA ALA A 64 9.60 2.99 -4.47
C ALA A 64 8.11 2.84 -4.81
N GLU A 65 7.48 1.72 -4.45
CA GLU A 65 6.05 1.48 -4.64
C GLU A 65 5.18 2.51 -3.90
N LEU A 66 5.56 2.85 -2.66
CA LEU A 66 4.91 3.93 -1.90
C LEU A 66 5.03 5.27 -2.60
N VAL A 67 6.23 5.64 -3.07
CA VAL A 67 6.47 6.91 -3.76
C VAL A 67 5.67 6.98 -5.06
N VAL A 68 5.68 5.92 -5.87
CA VAL A 68 4.92 5.84 -7.11
C VAL A 68 3.42 5.93 -6.83
N THR A 69 2.92 5.22 -5.83
CA THR A 69 1.51 5.26 -5.44
C THR A 69 1.08 6.67 -5.02
N VAL A 70 1.85 7.34 -4.16
CA VAL A 70 1.59 8.73 -3.75
C VAL A 70 1.63 9.69 -4.95
N LEU A 71 2.56 9.48 -5.89
CA LEU A 71 2.72 10.30 -7.08
C LEU A 71 1.57 10.15 -8.08
N ILE A 72 0.97 8.96 -8.18
CA ILE A 72 -0.20 8.69 -9.03
C ILE A 72 -1.47 9.21 -8.38
N VAL A 73 -1.70 8.88 -7.10
CA VAL A 73 -2.92 9.24 -6.37
C VAL A 73 -3.03 10.75 -6.22
N ARG A 74 -1.91 11.48 -6.00
CA ARG A 74 -1.86 12.94 -5.77
C ARG A 74 -3.01 13.39 -4.85
N PRO A 75 -2.99 13.03 -3.56
CA PRO A 75 -4.10 13.29 -2.63
C PRO A 75 -4.47 14.78 -2.50
N TRP A 76 -3.58 15.67 -2.92
CA TRP A 76 -3.69 17.13 -2.95
C TRP A 76 -4.68 17.69 -3.98
N LYS A 77 -5.00 16.93 -5.03
CA LYS A 77 -5.85 17.40 -6.15
C LYS A 77 -7.14 16.57 -6.19
N PRO A 78 -8.26 17.07 -5.64
CA PRO A 78 -9.51 16.30 -5.53
C PRO A 78 -10.20 16.05 -6.88
N GLY A 79 -9.86 16.79 -7.93
CA GLY A 79 -10.42 16.58 -9.28
C GLY A 79 -9.99 15.25 -9.90
N ARG A 80 -10.97 14.39 -10.24
CA ARG A 80 -10.79 13.02 -10.79
C ARG A 80 -10.00 12.07 -9.88
N LEU A 81 -10.06 12.23 -8.55
CA LEU A 81 -9.37 11.37 -7.58
C LEU A 81 -9.75 9.89 -7.71
N TRP A 82 -11.04 9.60 -7.98
CA TRP A 82 -11.54 8.24 -8.17
C TRP A 82 -10.86 7.51 -9.33
N LEU A 83 -10.67 8.19 -10.46
CA LEU A 83 -10.03 7.61 -11.65
C LEU A 83 -8.53 7.35 -11.42
N ARG A 84 -7.87 8.21 -10.64
CA ARG A 84 -6.45 8.02 -10.27
C ARG A 84 -6.24 6.87 -9.30
N LEU A 85 -7.13 6.74 -8.32
CA LEU A 85 -7.13 5.59 -7.40
C LEU A 85 -7.33 4.29 -8.17
N LEU A 86 -8.24 4.28 -9.15
CA LEU A 86 -8.49 3.11 -9.99
C LEU A 86 -7.28 2.76 -10.87
N ILE A 87 -6.62 3.76 -11.48
CA ILE A 87 -5.38 3.55 -12.24
C ILE A 87 -4.26 3.02 -11.34
N ALA A 88 -4.06 3.64 -10.17
CA ALA A 88 -3.05 3.19 -9.21
C ALA A 88 -3.32 1.75 -8.76
N LEU A 89 -4.58 1.42 -8.44
CA LEU A 89 -4.98 0.08 -8.04
C LEU A 89 -4.75 -0.92 -9.18
N ALA A 90 -5.16 -0.61 -10.41
CA ALA A 90 -4.98 -1.53 -11.54
C ALA A 90 -3.49 -1.77 -11.83
N LEU A 91 -2.66 -0.74 -11.73
CA LEU A 91 -1.22 -0.85 -11.94
C LEU A 91 -0.54 -1.67 -10.84
N LEU A 92 -0.90 -1.42 -9.58
CA LEU A 92 -0.36 -2.14 -8.43
C LEU A 92 -0.82 -3.60 -8.43
N LEU A 93 -2.08 -3.86 -8.74
CA LEU A 93 -2.64 -5.21 -8.86
C LEU A 93 -1.99 -6.01 -10.00
N ALA A 94 -1.73 -5.36 -11.14
CA ALA A 94 -0.98 -5.97 -12.24
C ALA A 94 0.46 -6.31 -11.83
N TRP A 95 1.07 -5.48 -10.96
CA TRP A 95 2.38 -5.74 -10.39
C TRP A 95 2.35 -6.87 -9.34
N SER A 96 1.27 -7.02 -8.57
CA SER A 96 1.07 -8.10 -7.59
C SER A 96 0.95 -9.49 -8.23
N PHE A 97 0.46 -9.57 -9.47
CA PHE A 97 0.18 -10.84 -10.17
C PHE A 97 1.41 -11.77 -10.37
N PRO A 98 2.57 -11.30 -10.89
CA PRO A 98 3.76 -12.14 -11.02
C PRO A 98 4.28 -12.66 -9.67
N TRP A 99 4.13 -11.88 -8.59
CA TRP A 99 4.51 -12.32 -7.25
C TRP A 99 3.54 -13.36 -6.69
N LEU A 100 2.25 -13.24 -6.99
CA LEU A 100 1.24 -14.22 -6.61
C LEU A 100 1.48 -15.57 -7.30
N ALA A 101 1.88 -15.54 -8.58
CA ALA A 101 2.27 -16.74 -9.33
C ALA A 101 3.56 -17.36 -8.78
N ALA A 102 4.50 -16.55 -8.32
CA ALA A 102 5.74 -17.02 -7.70
C ALA A 102 5.50 -17.63 -6.30
N ALA A 103 4.50 -17.17 -5.55
CA ALA A 103 4.24 -17.48 -4.13
C ALA A 103 4.26 -18.97 -3.75
N LEU A 104 4.00 -19.87 -4.70
CA LEU A 104 4.01 -21.31 -4.49
C LEU A 104 5.40 -21.89 -4.16
N HIS A 105 6.49 -21.15 -4.40
CA HIS A 105 7.87 -21.64 -4.23
C HIS A 105 8.83 -20.65 -3.54
N GLN A 106 8.35 -19.73 -2.69
CA GLN A 106 9.15 -18.55 -2.28
C GLN A 106 9.66 -18.57 -0.84
N ALA A 107 10.75 -17.81 -0.67
CA ALA A 107 11.36 -17.47 0.61
C ALA A 107 10.42 -16.59 1.50
N PRO A 108 10.53 -16.66 2.84
CA PRO A 108 9.73 -15.85 3.77
C PRO A 108 9.79 -14.35 3.48
N VAL A 109 10.94 -13.84 3.04
CA VAL A 109 11.14 -12.42 2.71
C VAL A 109 10.34 -12.02 1.47
N GLN A 110 10.26 -12.89 0.46
CA GLN A 110 9.44 -12.69 -0.74
C GLN A 110 7.94 -12.76 -0.41
N GLY A 111 7.54 -13.67 0.48
CA GLY A 111 6.18 -13.74 1.00
C GLY A 111 5.76 -12.47 1.75
N MET A 112 6.68 -11.87 2.52
CA MET A 112 6.43 -10.61 3.21
C MET A 112 6.27 -9.43 2.23
N HIS A 113 7.03 -9.41 1.13
CA HIS A 113 6.86 -8.42 0.07
C HIS A 113 5.51 -8.54 -0.64
N LEU A 114 5.06 -9.77 -0.91
CA LEU A 114 3.72 -10.02 -1.45
C LEU A 114 2.61 -9.57 -0.49
N LEU A 115 2.76 -9.84 0.81
CA LEU A 115 1.82 -9.37 1.83
C LEU A 115 1.75 -7.84 1.86
N TRP A 116 2.90 -7.18 1.72
CA TRP A 116 2.98 -5.73 1.60
C TRP A 116 2.20 -5.19 0.39
N LEU A 117 2.39 -5.78 -0.79
CA LEU A 117 1.66 -5.42 -2.01
C LEU A 117 0.14 -5.56 -1.82
N LEU A 118 -0.30 -6.67 -1.22
CA LEU A 118 -1.72 -6.90 -0.93
C LEU A 118 -2.29 -5.87 0.07
N LEU A 119 -1.51 -5.50 1.09
CA LEU A 119 -1.91 -4.46 2.04
C LEU A 119 -2.05 -3.09 1.36
N LEU A 120 -1.15 -2.75 0.42
CA LEU A 120 -1.29 -1.55 -0.39
C LEU A 120 -2.55 -1.60 -1.26
N ASP A 121 -2.80 -2.72 -1.95
CA ASP A 121 -4.00 -2.91 -2.78
C ASP A 121 -5.29 -2.71 -1.96
N VAL A 122 -5.36 -3.31 -0.76
CA VAL A 122 -6.47 -3.11 0.19
C VAL A 122 -6.58 -1.66 0.63
N GLY A 123 -5.46 -0.99 0.92
CA GLY A 123 -5.44 0.43 1.26
C GLY A 123 -6.00 1.32 0.16
N LEU A 124 -5.63 1.06 -1.10
CA LEU A 124 -6.15 1.75 -2.28
C LEU A 124 -7.65 1.49 -2.48
N LEU A 125 -8.12 0.25 -2.29
CA LEU A 125 -9.53 -0.10 -2.33
C LEU A 125 -10.34 0.63 -1.26
N LEU A 126 -9.85 0.65 -0.02
CA LEU A 126 -10.49 1.38 1.07
C LEU A 126 -10.58 2.88 0.77
N ALA A 127 -9.50 3.48 0.24
CA ALA A 127 -9.51 4.87 -0.18
C ALA A 127 -10.55 5.11 -1.29
N LEU A 128 -10.67 4.20 -2.26
CA LEU A 128 -11.67 4.26 -3.33
C LEU A 128 -13.10 4.18 -2.77
N CYS A 129 -13.34 3.28 -1.80
CA CYS A 129 -14.63 3.13 -1.10
C CYS A 129 -15.01 4.36 -0.30
N VAL A 130 -14.08 4.96 0.43
CA VAL A 130 -14.35 6.20 1.18
C VAL A 130 -14.71 7.34 0.22
N VAL A 131 -13.99 7.46 -0.91
CA VAL A 131 -14.25 8.49 -1.91
C VAL A 131 -15.59 8.27 -2.62
N SER A 132 -15.93 7.02 -2.95
CA SER A 132 -17.21 6.68 -3.58
C SER A 132 -18.37 6.97 -2.61
N LEU A 133 -18.26 6.56 -1.34
CA LEU A 133 -19.27 6.81 -0.33
C LEU A 133 -19.46 8.31 -0.07
N ALA A 134 -18.36 9.07 0.05
CA ALA A 134 -18.43 10.52 0.19
C ALA A 134 -19.07 11.21 -1.02
N SER A 135 -18.81 10.71 -2.23
CA SER A 135 -19.45 11.23 -3.44
C SER A 135 -20.96 10.93 -3.50
N ALA A 136 -21.36 9.72 -3.10
CA ALA A 136 -22.76 9.31 -3.02
C ALA A 136 -23.51 10.12 -1.95
N TRP A 137 -22.91 10.32 -0.78
CA TRP A 137 -23.47 11.15 0.29
C TRP A 137 -23.67 12.60 -0.14
N ARG A 138 -22.71 13.20 -0.85
CA ARG A 138 -22.86 14.56 -1.42
C ARG A 138 -23.98 14.62 -2.45
N ALA A 139 -24.14 13.60 -3.29
CA ALA A 139 -25.23 13.53 -4.26
C ALA A 139 -26.61 13.39 -3.59
N LEU A 140 -26.69 12.62 -2.49
CA LEU A 140 -27.93 12.44 -1.72
C LEU A 140 -28.32 13.73 -0.97
N THR A 141 -27.39 14.35 -0.26
CA THR A 141 -27.62 15.62 0.47
C THR A 141 -27.89 16.80 -0.48
N GLY A 142 -27.25 16.83 -1.65
CA GLY A 142 -27.53 17.80 -2.71
C GLY A 142 -28.91 17.63 -3.36
N LYS A 143 -29.43 16.40 -3.44
CA LYS A 143 -30.82 16.14 -3.87
C LYS A 143 -31.84 16.54 -2.80
N GLN A 144 -31.50 16.40 -1.52
CA GLN A 144 -32.38 16.71 -0.40
C GLN A 144 -32.59 18.23 -0.23
N THR A 145 -31.55 19.04 -0.48
CA THR A 145 -31.65 20.51 -0.49
C THR A 145 -32.48 21.04 -1.67
N ARG A 146 -32.43 20.40 -2.84
CA ARG A 146 -33.29 20.75 -3.99
C ARG A 146 -34.77 20.39 -3.81
N ARG A 147 -35.11 19.45 -2.92
CA ARG A 147 -36.50 19.10 -2.58
C ARG A 147 -37.07 19.95 -1.44
N ALA A 148 -36.22 20.60 -0.64
CA ALA A 148 -36.63 21.43 0.49
C ALA A 148 -36.94 22.90 0.13
N HIS A 149 -36.60 23.33 -1.08
CA HIS A 149 -37.05 24.59 -1.68
C HIS A 149 -37.88 24.30 -2.95
N PRO A 150 -39.17 23.96 -2.81
CA PRO A 150 -40.15 24.16 -3.88
C PRO A 150 -40.51 25.64 -4.05
#